data_AF-A0A1M6ALV6-F1
#
_entry.id   AF-A0A1M6ALV6-F1
#
_cell.length_a   1.000
_cell.length_b   1.000
_cell.length_c   1.000
_cell.angle_alpha   90.00
_cell.angle_beta   90.00
_cell.angle_gamma   90.00
#
_symmetry.space_group_name_H-M   'P 1'
#
loop_
_entity.id
_entity.type
_entity.pdbx_description
1 polymer ?
#
loop_
_entity_poly.entity_id
_entity_poly.type
_entity_poly.pdbx_seq_one_letter_code
_entity_poly.pdbx_strand_id
1 'polypeptide(L)' 'MADSFLKKENKKKKILKKKSKDQKKEDRKVNNNKGKGFESMIVYVDENGHLTNTPPEIDKPVDGKTKPAISKG' A
#
# COMPACT_ATOMS: atom_id res chain seq x y z
N MET A 1 3.32 -30.32 -46.24
CA MET A 1 3.38 -30.35 -44.75
C MET A 1 3.60 -28.94 -44.16
N ALA A 2 2.77 -27.94 -44.52
CA ALA A 2 2.91 -26.57 -44.02
C ALA A 2 1.95 -26.25 -42.84
N ASP A 3 0.77 -26.87 -42.83
CA ASP A 3 -0.25 -26.68 -41.78
C ASP A 3 0.21 -27.03 -40.36
N SER A 4 1.13 -27.99 -40.22
CA SER A 4 1.61 -28.45 -38.91
C SER A 4 2.50 -27.41 -38.22
N PHE A 5 3.35 -26.70 -38.98
CA PHE A 5 4.22 -25.65 -38.46
C PHE A 5 3.40 -24.45 -37.96
N LEU A 6 2.43 -24.00 -38.76
CA LEU A 6 1.56 -22.88 -38.41
C LEU A 6 0.72 -23.20 -37.15
N LYS A 7 0.18 -24.42 -37.06
CA LYS A 7 -0.52 -24.90 -35.86
C LYS A 7 0.40 -24.93 -34.63
N LYS A 8 1.64 -25.41 -34.76
CA LYS A 8 2.62 -25.48 -33.67
C LYS A 8 3.01 -24.08 -33.19
N GLU A 9 3.25 -23.14 -34.10
CA GLU A 9 3.62 -21.77 -33.76
C GLU A 9 2.46 -21.02 -33.08
N ASN A 10 1.24 -21.19 -33.56
CA ASN A 10 0.05 -20.60 -32.95
C ASN A 10 -0.20 -21.11 -31.53
N LYS A 11 0.02 -22.41 -31.28
CA LYS A 11 -0.04 -22.98 -29.92
C LYS A 11 1.02 -22.36 -29.00
N LYS A 12 2.27 -22.22 -29.48
CA LYS A 12 3.34 -21.55 -28.72
C LYS A 12 2.96 -20.11 -28.35
N LYS A 13 2.45 -19.33 -29.32
CA LYS A 13 2.00 -17.95 -29.08
C LYS A 13 0.90 -17.88 -28.02
N LYS A 14 -0.08 -18.79 -28.05
CA LYS A 14 -1.14 -18.86 -27.03
C LYS A 14 -0.60 -19.18 -25.64
N ILE A 15 0.32 -20.14 -25.53
CA ILE A 15 0.95 -20.52 -24.26
C ILE A 15 1.74 -19.34 -23.67
N LEU A 16 2.54 -18.66 -24.48
CA LEU A 16 3.30 -17.48 -24.05
C LEU A 16 2.38 -16.34 -23.59
N LYS A 17 1.29 -16.07 -24.33
CA LYS A 17 0.29 -15.07 -23.93
C LYS A 17 -0.38 -15.43 -22.60
N LYS A 18 -0.70 -16.70 -22.37
CA LYS A 18 -1.27 -17.17 -21.08
C LYS A 18 -0.26 -16.96 -19.94
N LYS A 19 0.98 -17.43 -20.11
CA LYS A 19 2.05 -17.25 -19.11
C LYS A 19 2.29 -15.78 -18.77
N SER A 20 2.36 -14.91 -19.77
CA SER A 20 2.52 -13.45 -19.55
C SER A 20 1.33 -12.84 -18.82
N LYS A 21 0.09 -13.24 -19.15
CA LYS A 21 -1.10 -12.77 -18.43
C LYS A 21 -1.11 -13.24 -16.97
N ASP A 22 -0.69 -14.46 -16.71
CA ASP A 22 -0.66 -15.01 -15.36
C ASP A 22 0.46 -14.34 -14.53
N GLN A 23 1.65 -14.13 -15.09
CA GLN A 23 2.70 -13.31 -14.46
C GLN A 23 2.19 -11.91 -14.11
N LYS A 24 1.57 -11.19 -15.06
CA LYS A 24 0.98 -9.86 -14.80
C LYS A 24 -0.14 -9.88 -13.73
N LYS A 25 -0.80 -11.02 -13.49
CA LYS A 25 -1.78 -11.14 -12.39
C LYS A 25 -1.05 -11.32 -11.06
N GLU A 26 -0.07 -12.19 -11.00
CA GLU A 26 0.73 -12.41 -9.78
C GLU A 26 1.50 -11.15 -9.39
N ASP A 27 2.12 -10.45 -10.34
CA ASP A 27 2.80 -9.17 -10.09
C ASP A 27 1.84 -8.13 -9.52
N ARG A 28 0.59 -8.10 -10.03
CA ARG A 28 -0.46 -7.22 -9.49
C ARG A 28 -0.96 -7.64 -8.13
N LYS A 29 -0.85 -8.91 -7.72
CA LYS A 29 -1.21 -9.37 -6.37
C LYS A 29 -0.10 -9.05 -5.37
N VAL A 30 1.15 -9.34 -5.74
CA VAL A 30 2.33 -9.16 -4.89
C VAL A 30 2.66 -7.68 -4.73
N ASN A 31 2.63 -6.90 -5.81
CA ASN A 31 3.00 -5.49 -5.80
C ASN A 31 1.78 -4.55 -5.65
N ASN A 32 0.61 -5.06 -5.25
CA ASN A 32 -0.52 -4.18 -5.02
C ASN A 32 -0.29 -3.34 -3.76
N ASN A 33 0.07 -2.08 -3.94
CA ASN A 33 0.08 -1.12 -2.84
C ASN A 33 -1.35 -0.75 -2.36
N LYS A 34 -2.39 -1.10 -3.14
CA LYS A 34 -3.80 -0.88 -2.77
C LYS A 34 -4.26 -2.03 -1.88
N GLY A 35 -4.23 -1.82 -0.57
CA GLY A 35 -4.64 -2.83 0.41
C GLY A 35 -3.57 -3.16 1.45
N LYS A 36 -2.42 -2.47 1.45
CA LYS A 36 -1.62 -2.39 2.66
C LYS A 36 -2.52 -1.82 3.77
N GLY A 37 -2.51 -2.44 4.96
CA GLY A 37 -3.44 -2.13 6.05
C GLY A 37 -3.38 -0.66 6.47
N PHE A 38 -4.42 -0.18 7.17
CA PHE A 38 -4.54 1.22 7.61
C PHE A 38 -3.25 1.79 8.23
N GLU A 39 -2.54 0.99 9.02
CA GLU A 39 -1.25 1.32 9.63
C GLU A 39 -0.20 1.80 8.62
N SER A 40 -0.16 1.20 7.42
CA SER A 40 0.80 1.58 6.37
C SER A 40 0.46 2.88 5.62
N MET A 41 -0.72 3.45 5.87
CA MET A 41 -1.13 4.76 5.36
C MET A 41 -0.86 5.87 6.38
N ILE A 42 -0.61 5.51 7.64
CA ILE A 42 -0.26 6.47 8.67
C ILE A 42 1.24 6.72 8.60
N VAL A 43 1.60 7.99 8.57
CA VAL A 43 2.97 8.48 8.67
C VAL A 43 2.96 9.58 9.71
N TYR A 44 3.97 9.58 10.58
CA TYR A 44 4.15 10.60 11.59
C TYR A 44 5.20 11.60 11.12
N VAL A 45 5.14 12.81 11.69
CA VAL A 45 6.08 13.90 11.39
C VAL A 45 6.73 14.31 12.70
N ASP A 46 8.06 14.39 12.72
CA ASP A 46 8.82 14.85 13.88
C ASP A 46 8.89 16.39 13.97
N GLU A 47 9.48 16.91 15.05
CA GLU A 47 9.64 18.34 15.32
C GLU A 47 10.44 19.09 14.23
N ASN A 48 11.24 18.35 13.45
CA ASN A 48 12.06 18.88 12.36
C ASN A 48 11.38 18.74 10.99
N GLY A 49 10.16 18.20 10.94
CA GLY A 49 9.41 18.00 9.70
C GLY A 49 9.80 16.74 8.92
N HIS A 50 10.57 15.82 9.50
CA HIS A 50 10.91 14.55 8.86
C HIS A 50 9.83 13.49 9.09
N LEU A 51 9.63 12.63 8.09
CA LEU A 51 8.69 11.52 8.17
C LEU A 51 9.25 10.40 9.05
N THR A 52 8.46 9.91 9.99
CA THR A 52 8.83 8.84 10.91
C THR A 52 7.75 7.75 10.97
N ASN A 53 8.19 6.52 11.27
CA ASN A 53 7.29 5.38 11.49
C ASN A 53 6.89 5.24 12.97
N THR A 54 7.53 6.01 13.85
CA THR A 54 7.26 6.02 15.28
C THR A 54 6.18 7.07 15.56
N PRO A 55 5.07 6.69 16.20
CA PRO A 55 4.10 7.68 16.66
C PRO A 55 4.81 8.72 17.54
N PRO A 56 4.44 10.01 17.44
CA PRO A 56 4.94 11.00 18.37
C PRO A 56 4.53 10.56 19.78
N GLU A 57 5.41 10.75 20.76
CA GLU A 57 5.04 10.61 22.16
C GLU A 57 4.00 11.69 22.46
N ILE A 58 2.73 11.33 22.35
CA ILE A 58 1.64 12.17 22.83
C ILE A 58 1.77 12.11 24.34
N ASP A 59 2.40 13.13 24.92
CA ASP A 59 2.17 13.48 26.31
C ASP A 59 0.66 13.58 26.46
N LYS A 60 0.07 12.52 27.01
CA LYS A 60 -1.37 12.36 27.17
C LYS A 60 -1.92 13.71 27.64
N PRO A 61 -2.84 14.36 26.90
CA PRO A 61 -3.50 15.53 27.44
C PRO A 61 -4.17 15.07 28.73
N VAL A 62 -3.70 15.60 29.86
CA VAL A 62 -4.37 15.50 31.15
C VAL A 62 -5.80 15.96 30.91
N ASP A 63 -6.73 15.01 30.92
CA ASP A 63 -8.18 15.14 30.94
C ASP A 63 -8.81 16.30 30.16
N GLY A 64 -9.80 15.99 29.31
CA GLY A 64 -10.75 16.97 28.75
C GLY A 64 -11.57 17.73 29.82
N LYS A 65 -10.92 18.65 30.55
CA LYS A 65 -11.48 19.55 31.55
C LYS A 65 -10.75 20.89 31.43
N THR A 66 -11.10 21.65 30.40
CA THR A 66 -10.98 23.10 30.47
C THR A 66 -11.90 23.59 31.60
N LYS A 67 -11.37 23.72 32.82
CA LYS A 67 -12.03 24.49 33.87
C LYS A 67 -11.70 25.97 33.61
N PRO A 68 -12.70 26.85 33.40
CA PRO A 68 -12.42 28.28 33.33
C PRO A 68 -11.92 28.73 34.71
N ALA A 69 -10.72 29.29 34.75
CA ALA A 69 -10.23 30.00 35.94
C ALA A 69 -11.11 31.23 36.13
N ILE A 70 -12.11 31.13 37.01
CA ILE A 70 -12.80 32.29 37.56
C ILE A 70 -11.76 33.02 38.41
N SER A 71 -11.21 34.11 37.87
CA SER A 71 -10.44 35.08 38.63
C SER A 71 -11.37 35.73 39.64
N LYS A 72 -11.20 35.40 40.92
CA LYS A 72 -11.79 36.17 42.01
C LYS A 72 -11.20 37.58 41.99
N GLY A 73 -12.06 38.57 41.85
CA GLY A 73 -11.86 39.96 42.23
C GLY A 73 -12.99 40.36 43.17
#